data_AF-X0YMR9-F1
#
_entry.id   AF-X0YMR9-F1
#
_cell.length_a   1.000
_cell.length_b   1.000
_cell.length_c   1.000
_cell.angle_alpha   90.00
_cell.angle_beta   90.00
_cell.angle_gamma   90.00
#
_symmetry.space_group_name_H-M   'P 1'
#
loop_
_entity.id
_entity.type
_entity.pdbx_description
1 polymer ?
#
loop_
_entity_poly.entity_id
_entity_poly.type
_entity_poly.pdbx_seq_one_letter_code
_entity_poly.pdbx_strand_id
1 'polypeptide(L)'
;CAVGRVEGLERLCEVLRKNKEEYDAVALATLVDIPKETQLDYFRSHGEMVNPWGGVEAMLTHSVTMLFGIPAAHSPMLESMQMLNLGLGIVDPRMSAEAVSMCFLHCVLKGLHRSPRIITDKMVFTHPGVLTAADISCLVIPDGCVGLPTLAALEQGIPVIAVRENRNRMKNNLEELPFASGKLFIVENYLEAVGMMTALKAGVSPSSVRRPLEETKVCTDESSKVDSAAAVTEENSS
;
A
#
# COMPACT_ATOMS: atom_id res chain seq x y z
N CYS A 1 -11.74 1.89 0.29
CA CYS A 1 -12.77 1.63 1.32
C CYS A 1 -13.45 2.95 1.68
N ALA A 2 -14.62 2.88 2.31
CA ALA A 2 -15.30 4.08 2.79
C ALA A 2 -14.55 4.67 3.98
N VAL A 3 -14.52 6.00 4.06
CA VAL A 3 -14.06 6.71 5.26
C VAL A 3 -15.21 6.85 6.25
N GLY A 4 -14.90 7.18 7.49
CA GLY A 4 -15.91 7.36 8.54
C GLY A 4 -15.43 8.26 9.66
N ARG A 5 -16.25 8.34 10.72
CA ARG A 5 -15.94 9.09 11.94
C ARG A 5 -15.65 8.12 13.07
N VAL A 6 -14.60 8.39 13.82
CA VAL A 6 -14.31 7.71 15.10
C VAL A 6 -14.73 8.64 16.23
N GLU A 7 -15.54 8.14 17.16
CA GLU A 7 -16.01 8.91 18.32
C GLU A 7 -15.46 8.33 19.62
N GLY A 8 -15.09 9.21 20.56
CA GLY A 8 -14.60 8.81 21.88
C GLY A 8 -13.23 8.13 21.87
N LEU A 9 -12.38 8.46 20.88
CA LEU A 9 -11.00 7.97 20.78
C LEU A 9 -10.18 8.33 22.03
N GLU A 10 -10.51 9.45 22.67
CA GLU A 10 -9.85 9.94 23.88
C GLU A 10 -9.90 8.91 25.00
N ARG A 11 -11.03 8.22 25.15
CA ARG A 11 -11.23 7.17 26.17
C ARG A 11 -10.33 5.97 25.92
N LEU A 12 -10.20 5.55 24.65
CA LEU A 12 -9.26 4.49 24.28
C LEU A 12 -7.83 4.93 24.60
N CYS A 13 -7.46 6.15 24.21
CA CYS A 13 -6.14 6.69 24.48
C CYS A 13 -5.83 6.81 25.98
N GLU A 14 -6.81 7.15 26.82
CA GLU A 14 -6.65 7.17 28.28
C GLU A 14 -6.33 5.80 28.85
N VAL A 15 -7.06 4.76 28.44
CA VAL A 15 -6.81 3.38 28.85
C VAL A 15 -5.42 2.93 28.40
N LEU A 16 -5.05 3.19 27.15
CA LEU A 16 -3.74 2.82 26.63
C LEU A 16 -2.60 3.55 27.35
N ARG A 17 -2.73 4.87 27.59
CA ARG A 17 -1.72 5.63 28.35
C ARG A 17 -1.55 5.11 29.77
N LYS A 18 -2.65 4.75 30.44
CA LYS A 18 -2.61 4.25 31.82
C LYS A 18 -1.84 2.93 31.95
N ASN A 19 -1.87 2.08 30.92
CA ASN A 19 -1.28 0.74 30.95
C ASN A 19 -0.07 0.61 30.01
N LYS A 20 0.60 1.71 29.65
CA LYS A 20 1.58 1.79 28.53
C LYS A 20 2.71 0.76 28.61
N GLU A 21 3.08 0.31 29.80
CA GLU A 21 4.18 -0.65 30.02
C GLU A 21 3.69 -2.10 30.20
N GLU A 22 2.38 -2.32 30.20
CA GLU A 22 1.75 -3.63 30.44
C GLU A 22 1.40 -4.38 29.15
N TYR A 23 1.60 -3.74 27.99
CA TYR A 23 1.32 -4.32 26.68
C TYR A 23 2.40 -3.96 25.65
N ASP A 24 2.56 -4.81 24.65
CA ASP A 24 3.45 -4.61 23.51
C ASP A 24 2.70 -4.55 22.17
N ALA A 25 1.40 -4.85 22.16
CA ALA A 25 0.50 -4.78 21.03
C ALA A 25 -0.95 -4.56 21.48
N VAL A 26 -1.82 -4.07 20.58
CA VAL A 26 -3.24 -3.80 20.88
C VAL A 26 -4.17 -4.41 19.83
N ALA A 27 -5.11 -5.23 20.30
CA ALA A 27 -6.24 -5.71 19.50
C ALA A 27 -7.47 -4.84 19.79
N LEU A 28 -8.12 -4.35 18.74
CA LEU A 28 -9.36 -3.57 18.84
C LEU A 28 -10.52 -4.37 18.26
N ALA A 29 -11.50 -4.70 19.09
CA ALA A 29 -12.78 -5.19 18.63
C ALA A 29 -13.68 -3.99 18.35
N THR A 30 -13.98 -3.75 17.07
CA THR A 30 -14.60 -2.52 16.58
C THR A 30 -16.02 -2.76 16.11
N LEU A 31 -16.95 -1.92 16.53
CA LEU A 31 -18.29 -1.88 15.96
C LEU A 31 -18.38 -0.62 15.09
N VAL A 32 -18.68 -0.80 13.80
CA VAL A 32 -18.81 0.31 12.85
C VAL A 32 -20.27 0.41 12.46
N ASP A 33 -20.95 1.41 13.01
CA ASP A 33 -22.36 1.68 12.76
C ASP A 33 -22.57 2.04 11.28
N ILE A 34 -23.26 1.16 10.56
CA ILE A 34 -23.68 1.39 9.18
C ILE A 34 -25.13 0.95 8.97
N PRO A 35 -25.88 1.59 8.06
CA PRO A 35 -27.24 1.17 7.75
C PRO A 35 -27.32 -0.30 7.34
N LYS A 36 -28.31 -1.04 7.84
CA LYS A 36 -28.47 -2.47 7.57
C LYS A 36 -28.65 -2.79 6.09
N GLU A 37 -29.30 -1.88 5.36
CA GLU A 37 -29.49 -1.99 3.91
C GLU A 37 -28.14 -1.94 3.20
N THR A 38 -27.23 -1.07 3.65
CA THR A 38 -25.88 -0.94 3.11
C THR A 38 -25.04 -2.21 3.31
N GLN A 39 -25.21 -2.90 4.44
CA GLN A 39 -24.55 -4.19 4.71
C GLN A 39 -24.98 -5.25 3.69
N LEU A 40 -26.28 -5.39 3.47
CA LEU A 40 -26.85 -6.36 2.53
C LEU A 40 -26.47 -6.03 1.09
N ASP A 41 -26.56 -4.77 0.71
CA ASP A 41 -26.22 -4.31 -0.63
C ASP A 41 -24.74 -4.52 -0.93
N TYR A 42 -23.86 -4.35 0.06
CA TYR A 42 -22.45 -4.68 -0.09
C TYR A 42 -22.28 -6.13 -0.52
N PHE A 43 -22.79 -7.10 0.26
CA PHE A 43 -22.66 -8.53 -0.07
C PHE A 43 -23.33 -8.92 -1.39
N ARG A 44 -24.42 -8.26 -1.76
CA ARG A 44 -25.14 -8.49 -3.04
C ARG A 44 -24.53 -7.77 -4.24
N SER A 45 -23.63 -6.81 -4.02
CA SER A 45 -23.03 -6.03 -5.10
C SER A 45 -22.02 -6.82 -5.94
N HIS A 46 -21.64 -8.03 -5.53
CA HIS A 46 -20.59 -8.82 -6.17
C HIS A 46 -19.29 -8.01 -6.36
N GLY A 47 -18.89 -7.27 -5.31
CA GLY A 47 -17.69 -6.44 -5.28
C GLY A 47 -17.76 -5.12 -6.05
N GLU A 48 -18.94 -4.78 -6.58
CA GLU A 48 -19.25 -3.47 -7.17
C GLU A 48 -19.62 -2.40 -6.14
N MET A 49 -19.54 -2.70 -4.85
CA MET A 49 -19.69 -1.72 -3.76
C MET A 49 -18.37 -1.53 -3.01
N VAL A 50 -18.12 -0.30 -2.57
CA VAL A 50 -16.95 0.00 -1.71
C VAL A 50 -17.17 -0.66 -0.35
N ASN A 51 -16.14 -1.32 0.19
CA ASN A 51 -16.19 -1.85 1.55
C ASN A 51 -16.50 -0.71 2.56
N PRO A 52 -17.64 -0.79 3.29
CA PRO A 52 -18.11 0.29 4.14
C PRO A 52 -17.39 0.39 5.49
N TRP A 53 -16.69 -0.66 5.95
CA TRP A 53 -16.07 -0.70 7.28
C TRP A 53 -14.56 -0.41 7.25
N GLY A 54 -13.84 -1.05 6.31
CA GLY A 54 -12.40 -1.22 6.44
C GLY A 54 -11.58 0.08 6.39
N GLY A 55 -12.11 1.17 5.83
CA GLY A 55 -11.38 2.44 5.79
C GLY A 55 -11.33 3.13 7.14
N VAL A 56 -12.46 3.22 7.86
CA VAL A 56 -12.49 3.83 9.20
C VAL A 56 -11.73 2.99 10.23
N GLU A 57 -11.78 1.66 10.12
CA GLU A 57 -11.02 0.76 11.00
C GLU A 57 -9.50 0.83 10.76
N ALA A 58 -9.09 0.94 9.48
CA ALA A 58 -7.70 1.18 9.12
C ALA A 58 -7.21 2.53 9.67
N MET A 59 -8.03 3.59 9.58
CA MET A 59 -7.70 4.89 10.18
C MET A 59 -7.52 4.80 11.69
N LEU A 60 -8.41 4.10 12.40
CA LEU A 60 -8.34 3.91 13.85
C LEU A 60 -7.05 3.18 14.26
N THR A 61 -6.79 2.01 13.67
CA THR A 61 -5.61 1.19 14.02
C THR A 61 -4.29 1.84 13.63
N HIS A 62 -4.25 2.50 12.48
CA HIS A 62 -3.10 3.31 12.10
C HIS A 62 -2.86 4.45 13.09
N SER A 63 -3.91 5.16 13.51
CA SER A 63 -3.79 6.25 14.50
C SER A 63 -3.27 5.75 15.84
N VAL A 64 -3.77 4.63 16.35
CA VAL A 64 -3.27 4.01 17.59
C VAL A 64 -1.80 3.62 17.45
N THR A 65 -1.43 3.01 16.32
CA THR A 65 -0.03 2.65 16.02
C THR A 65 0.88 3.88 16.05
N MET A 66 0.48 4.97 15.40
CA MET A 66 1.26 6.22 15.33
C MET A 66 1.37 6.93 16.68
N LEU A 67 0.30 6.92 17.50
CA LEU A 67 0.28 7.59 18.79
C LEU A 67 1.09 6.85 19.87
N PHE A 68 1.08 5.52 19.84
CA PHE A 68 1.65 4.69 20.91
C PHE A 68 2.94 3.94 20.51
N GLY A 69 3.28 3.90 19.23
CA GLY A 69 4.50 3.24 18.74
C GLY A 69 4.47 1.72 18.88
N ILE A 70 3.29 1.12 18.89
CA ILE A 70 3.07 -0.33 19.05
C ILE A 70 2.20 -0.88 17.92
N PRO A 71 2.34 -2.16 17.56
CA PRO A 71 1.44 -2.81 16.62
C PRO A 71 0.00 -2.77 17.11
N ALA A 72 -0.91 -2.31 16.25
CA ALA A 72 -2.34 -2.38 16.49
C ALA A 72 -3.06 -3.04 15.33
N ALA A 73 -4.06 -3.86 15.63
CA ALA A 73 -4.91 -4.50 14.64
C ALA A 73 -6.37 -4.48 15.11
N HIS A 74 -7.29 -4.54 14.15
CA HIS A 74 -8.73 -4.49 14.39
C HIS A 74 -9.40 -5.78 13.95
N SER A 75 -10.48 -6.12 14.64
CA SER A 75 -11.42 -7.15 14.25
C SER A 75 -12.81 -6.53 14.19
N PRO A 76 -13.51 -6.60 13.03
CA PRO A 76 -14.89 -6.16 12.99
C PRO A 76 -15.73 -7.02 13.93
N MET A 77 -16.52 -6.37 14.77
CA MET A 77 -17.56 -7.01 15.56
C MET A 77 -18.85 -7.03 14.76
N LEU A 78 -19.43 -8.21 14.63
CA LEU A 78 -20.78 -8.35 14.11
C LEU A 78 -21.78 -7.72 15.07
N GLU A 79 -22.63 -6.84 14.55
CA GLU A 79 -23.57 -6.06 15.36
C GLU A 79 -24.74 -6.90 15.90
N SER A 80 -25.05 -8.06 15.29
CA SER A 80 -26.16 -8.91 15.74
C SER A 80 -26.08 -10.38 15.30
N MET A 81 -26.75 -11.25 16.06
CA MET A 81 -26.96 -12.66 15.70
C MET A 81 -27.82 -12.83 14.43
N GLN A 82 -28.65 -11.85 14.07
CA GLN A 82 -29.45 -11.91 12.84
C GLN A 82 -28.55 -11.78 11.61
N MET A 83 -27.56 -10.88 11.67
CA MET A 83 -26.53 -10.77 10.63
C MET A 83 -25.70 -12.04 10.49
N LEU A 84 -25.44 -12.72 11.60
CA LEU A 84 -24.74 -13.99 11.59
C LEU A 84 -25.43 -15.09 10.79
N ASN A 85 -26.77 -15.07 10.86
CA ASN A 85 -27.63 -16.06 10.27
C ASN A 85 -28.15 -15.62 8.90
N LEU A 86 -27.62 -14.53 8.33
CA LEU A 86 -27.95 -14.15 6.96
C LEU A 86 -27.44 -15.23 6.01
N GLY A 87 -28.36 -15.86 5.28
CA GLY A 87 -28.04 -16.76 4.19
C GLY A 87 -27.52 -15.97 2.98
N LEU A 88 -26.28 -15.47 3.05
CA LEU A 88 -25.65 -14.67 1.99
C LEU A 88 -25.46 -15.45 0.67
N GLY A 89 -25.51 -16.78 0.72
CA GLY A 89 -25.33 -17.63 -0.45
C GLY A 89 -23.92 -17.53 -1.01
N ILE A 90 -23.80 -17.50 -2.34
CA ILE A 90 -22.52 -17.34 -3.03
C ILE A 90 -22.23 -15.85 -3.17
N VAL A 91 -21.13 -15.40 -2.56
CA VAL A 91 -20.63 -14.02 -2.65
C VAL A 91 -19.42 -13.94 -3.59
N ASP A 92 -19.03 -12.72 -3.97
CA ASP A 92 -17.78 -12.49 -4.71
C ASP A 92 -16.56 -12.98 -3.89
N PRO A 93 -15.59 -13.66 -4.52
CA PRO A 93 -14.40 -14.17 -3.83
C PRO A 93 -13.64 -13.15 -2.98
N ARG A 94 -13.66 -11.87 -3.36
CA ARG A 94 -13.01 -10.76 -2.63
C ARG A 94 -13.65 -10.47 -1.28
N MET A 95 -14.85 -10.99 -1.05
CA MET A 95 -15.69 -10.73 0.13
C MET A 95 -15.97 -12.01 0.93
N SER A 96 -15.49 -13.15 0.43
CA SER A 96 -15.71 -14.46 1.03
C SER A 96 -15.16 -14.54 2.44
N ALA A 97 -13.99 -13.92 2.69
CA ALA A 97 -13.39 -13.92 4.01
C ALA A 97 -14.30 -13.23 5.05
N GLU A 98 -14.87 -12.07 4.72
CA GLU A 98 -15.85 -11.40 5.59
C GLU A 98 -17.15 -12.20 5.74
N ALA A 99 -17.63 -12.85 4.66
CA ALA A 99 -18.88 -13.59 4.68
C ALA A 99 -18.85 -14.90 5.49
N VAL A 100 -17.70 -15.59 5.54
CA VAL A 100 -17.57 -16.88 6.25
C VAL A 100 -16.90 -16.78 7.61
N SER A 101 -16.23 -15.66 7.91
CA SER A 101 -15.47 -15.53 9.14
C SER A 101 -16.35 -15.15 10.32
N MET A 102 -16.28 -16.00 11.34
CA MET A 102 -16.96 -15.87 12.63
C MET A 102 -16.00 -15.48 13.77
N CYS A 103 -14.70 -15.50 13.48
CA CYS A 103 -13.63 -15.53 14.48
C CYS A 103 -12.67 -14.33 14.34
N PHE A 104 -13.19 -13.15 14.00
CA PHE A 104 -12.36 -11.97 13.69
C PHE A 104 -11.33 -11.66 14.80
N LEU A 105 -11.72 -11.70 16.07
CA LEU A 105 -10.84 -11.37 17.19
C LEU A 105 -9.71 -12.39 17.39
N HIS A 106 -10.00 -13.70 17.27
CA HIS A 106 -8.99 -14.74 17.47
C HIS A 106 -7.86 -14.66 16.43
N CYS A 107 -8.22 -14.34 15.18
CA CYS A 107 -7.24 -14.11 14.10
C CYS A 107 -6.32 -12.94 14.43
N VAL A 108 -6.87 -11.84 14.95
CA VAL A 108 -6.11 -10.67 15.38
C VAL A 108 -5.13 -11.02 16.50
N LEU A 109 -5.59 -11.70 17.55
CA LEU A 109 -4.74 -12.10 18.68
C LEU A 109 -3.59 -13.01 18.21
N LYS A 110 -3.88 -13.98 17.34
CA LYS A 110 -2.86 -14.87 16.76
C LYS A 110 -1.84 -14.10 15.90
N GLY A 111 -2.30 -13.12 15.12
CA GLY A 111 -1.45 -12.29 14.27
C GLY A 111 -0.55 -11.37 15.09
N LEU A 112 -1.12 -10.64 16.05
CA LEU A 112 -0.39 -9.71 16.91
C LEU A 112 0.68 -10.40 17.76
N HIS A 113 0.43 -11.62 18.24
CA HIS A 113 1.43 -12.42 18.96
C HIS A 113 2.74 -12.62 18.16
N ARG A 114 2.67 -12.59 16.83
CA ARG A 114 3.83 -12.70 15.93
C ARG A 114 4.15 -11.40 15.19
N SER A 115 3.47 -10.30 15.52
CA SER A 115 3.68 -9.04 14.82
C SER A 115 5.06 -8.46 15.14
N PRO A 116 5.75 -7.87 14.16
CA PRO A 116 7.04 -7.23 14.41
C PRO A 116 6.84 -6.00 15.29
N ARG A 117 7.76 -5.79 16.23
CA ARG A 117 7.79 -4.55 17.01
C ARG A 117 8.18 -3.37 16.12
N ILE A 118 7.57 -2.23 16.37
CA ILE A 118 7.87 -1.00 15.65
C ILE A 118 9.06 -0.34 16.35
N ILE A 119 10.09 -0.01 15.57
CA ILE A 119 11.33 0.59 16.06
C ILE A 119 11.53 1.91 15.32
N THR A 120 11.65 3.00 16.07
CA THR A 120 11.90 4.34 15.54
C THR A 120 13.35 4.80 15.73
N ASP A 121 14.11 4.13 16.60
CA ASP A 121 15.52 4.42 16.81
C ASP A 121 16.34 3.96 15.60
N LYS A 122 16.89 4.94 14.87
CA LYS A 122 17.71 4.70 13.68
C LYS A 122 19.04 4.02 14.03
N MET A 123 19.52 4.11 15.26
CA MET A 123 20.81 3.51 15.65
C MET A 123 20.78 1.98 15.58
N VAL A 124 19.61 1.37 15.72
CA VAL A 124 19.45 -0.09 15.69
C VAL A 124 19.03 -0.62 14.32
N PHE A 125 18.93 0.22 13.29
CA PHE A 125 18.50 -0.20 11.94
C PHE A 125 19.50 -1.15 11.28
N THR A 126 20.75 -1.14 11.71
CA THR A 126 21.79 -2.06 11.23
C THR A 126 21.81 -3.39 12.00
N HIS A 127 20.98 -3.53 13.05
CA HIS A 127 20.97 -4.74 13.86
C HIS A 127 20.36 -5.92 13.08
N PRO A 128 20.92 -7.14 13.23
CA PRO A 128 20.33 -8.34 12.66
C PRO A 128 18.88 -8.54 13.14
N GLY A 129 17.97 -8.81 12.20
CA GLY A 129 16.55 -9.06 12.49
C GLY A 129 15.68 -7.80 12.53
N VAL A 130 16.24 -6.61 12.32
CA VAL A 130 15.47 -5.39 12.06
C VAL A 130 15.21 -5.27 10.57
N LEU A 131 13.96 -5.01 10.19
CA LEU A 131 13.57 -4.75 8.80
C LEU A 131 13.38 -3.25 8.63
N THR A 132 13.94 -2.72 7.55
CA THR A 132 13.92 -1.31 7.18
C THR A 132 13.47 -1.14 5.73
N ALA A 133 13.32 0.11 5.31
CA ALA A 133 13.08 0.45 3.91
C ALA A 133 14.16 -0.11 2.96
N ALA A 134 15.41 -0.22 3.41
CA ALA A 134 16.50 -0.74 2.60
C ALA A 134 16.35 -2.23 2.26
N ASP A 135 15.52 -2.95 3.04
CA ASP A 135 15.23 -4.37 2.83
C ASP A 135 14.08 -4.58 1.82
N ILE A 136 13.45 -3.50 1.32
CA ILE A 136 12.34 -3.55 0.37
C ILE A 136 12.88 -3.37 -1.06
N SER A 137 12.82 -4.44 -1.87
CA SER A 137 13.30 -4.37 -3.26
C SER A 137 12.34 -3.64 -4.21
N CYS A 138 11.02 -3.77 -3.99
CA CYS A 138 9.99 -3.09 -4.78
C CYS A 138 8.62 -3.15 -4.08
N LEU A 139 7.72 -2.26 -4.47
CA LEU A 139 6.32 -2.26 -4.09
C LEU A 139 5.46 -2.67 -5.29
N VAL A 140 4.53 -3.61 -5.11
CA VAL A 140 3.56 -4.01 -6.17
C VAL A 140 2.18 -3.48 -5.82
N ILE A 141 1.56 -2.74 -6.74
CA ILE A 141 0.25 -2.12 -6.53
C ILE A 141 -0.68 -2.31 -7.75
N PRO A 142 -2.00 -2.21 -7.57
CA PRO A 142 -2.91 -1.96 -8.68
C PRO A 142 -2.58 -0.62 -9.37
N ASP A 143 -2.71 -0.56 -10.70
CA ASP A 143 -2.51 0.70 -11.44
C ASP A 143 -3.48 1.81 -10.99
N GLY A 144 -3.00 3.04 -10.94
CA GLY A 144 -3.74 4.21 -10.42
C GLY A 144 -3.96 4.23 -8.90
N CYS A 145 -3.51 3.23 -8.14
CA CYS A 145 -3.67 3.18 -6.69
C CYS A 145 -2.62 4.05 -5.97
N VAL A 146 -3.07 5.04 -5.19
CA VAL A 146 -2.18 5.91 -4.41
C VAL A 146 -2.59 5.85 -2.94
N GLY A 147 -1.64 5.50 -2.07
CA GLY A 147 -1.79 5.50 -0.62
C GLY A 147 -0.45 5.73 0.08
N LEU A 148 -0.43 5.68 1.41
CA LEU A 148 0.78 5.89 2.21
C LEU A 148 1.97 5.01 1.77
N PRO A 149 1.80 3.71 1.46
CA PRO A 149 2.91 2.89 0.97
C PRO A 149 3.48 3.38 -0.37
N THR A 150 2.62 3.84 -1.29
CA THR A 150 3.04 4.38 -2.59
C THR A 150 3.85 5.67 -2.40
N LEU A 151 3.39 6.56 -1.53
CA LEU A 151 4.08 7.83 -1.24
C LEU A 151 5.42 7.59 -0.52
N ALA A 152 5.46 6.65 0.43
CA ALA A 152 6.70 6.28 1.10
C ALA A 152 7.71 5.65 0.13
N ALA A 153 7.25 4.80 -0.80
CA ALA A 153 8.10 4.21 -1.82
C ALA A 153 8.67 5.27 -2.76
N LEU A 154 7.85 6.25 -3.16
CA LEU A 154 8.27 7.39 -3.98
C LEU A 154 9.35 8.22 -3.26
N GLU A 155 9.11 8.60 -2.01
CA GLU A 155 10.05 9.38 -1.18
C GLU A 155 11.39 8.64 -0.98
N GLN A 156 11.34 7.32 -0.79
CA GLN A 156 12.50 6.49 -0.51
C GLN A 156 13.19 5.94 -1.77
N GLY A 157 12.68 6.27 -2.97
CA GLY A 157 13.22 5.76 -4.24
C GLY A 157 13.08 4.25 -4.41
N ILE A 158 12.10 3.62 -3.74
CA ILE A 158 11.77 2.20 -3.88
C ILE A 158 11.02 2.02 -5.21
N PRO A 159 11.44 1.10 -6.09
CA PRO A 159 10.73 0.81 -7.33
C PRO A 159 9.28 0.38 -7.10
N VAL A 160 8.37 0.91 -7.90
CA VAL A 160 6.94 0.56 -7.89
C VAL A 160 6.58 -0.17 -9.18
N ILE A 161 5.93 -1.32 -9.03
CA ILE A 161 5.37 -2.12 -10.13
C ILE A 161 3.84 -1.99 -10.06
N ALA A 162 3.27 -1.24 -11.00
CA ALA A 162 1.84 -1.01 -11.13
C ALA A 162 1.21 -2.02 -12.11
N VAL A 163 0.17 -2.73 -11.68
CA VAL A 163 -0.46 -3.81 -12.45
C VAL A 163 -1.82 -3.38 -12.99
N ARG A 164 -1.97 -3.33 -14.32
CA ARG A 164 -3.20 -2.86 -15.00
C ARG A 164 -4.40 -3.80 -14.83
N GLU A 165 -4.18 -5.11 -14.82
CA GLU A 165 -5.22 -6.13 -14.67
C GLU A 165 -5.99 -5.99 -13.35
N ASN A 166 -5.34 -5.53 -12.28
CA ASN A 166 -6.01 -5.31 -10.99
C ASN A 166 -6.75 -3.97 -10.99
N ARG A 167 -8.00 -4.01 -11.43
CA ARG A 167 -8.87 -2.82 -11.49
C ARG A 167 -9.27 -2.35 -10.10
N ASN A 168 -9.31 -1.03 -9.93
CA ASN A 168 -9.76 -0.37 -8.72
C ASN A 168 -10.51 0.92 -9.06
N ARG A 169 -11.00 1.66 -8.04
CA ARG A 169 -11.81 2.87 -8.24
C ARG A 169 -11.02 4.16 -8.34
N MET A 170 -9.73 4.13 -8.01
CA MET A 170 -8.89 5.31 -8.11
C MET A 170 -8.63 5.62 -9.58
N LYS A 171 -8.53 6.90 -9.90
CA LYS A 171 -8.34 7.41 -11.27
C LYS A 171 -7.10 8.30 -11.36
N ASN A 172 -6.06 7.93 -10.62
CA ASN A 172 -4.80 8.67 -10.66
C ASN A 172 -3.99 8.19 -11.86
N ASN A 173 -3.29 9.11 -12.50
CA ASN A 173 -2.24 8.76 -13.45
C ASN A 173 -0.90 8.67 -12.69
N LEU A 174 -0.33 7.47 -12.58
CA LEU A 174 0.92 7.28 -11.83
C LEU A 174 2.13 7.92 -12.52
N GLU A 175 2.08 8.12 -13.84
CA GLU A 175 3.15 8.75 -14.61
C GLU A 175 3.27 10.27 -14.34
N GLU A 176 2.23 10.88 -13.77
CA GLU A 176 2.27 12.29 -13.34
C GLU A 176 2.93 12.48 -11.97
N LEU A 177 3.19 11.39 -11.23
CA LEU A 177 3.91 11.45 -9.96
C LEU A 177 5.42 11.56 -10.20
N PRO A 178 6.18 12.25 -9.33
CA PRO A 178 7.59 12.56 -9.55
C PRO A 178 8.53 11.37 -9.27
N PHE A 179 8.27 10.22 -9.89
CA PHE A 179 9.16 9.06 -9.80
C PHE A 179 10.50 9.36 -10.43
N ALA A 180 11.59 8.96 -9.77
CA ALA A 180 12.90 8.98 -10.40
C ALA A 180 12.94 8.02 -11.60
N SER A 181 13.83 8.29 -12.56
CA SER A 181 13.98 7.48 -13.76
C SER A 181 14.20 6.00 -13.42
N GLY A 182 13.43 5.11 -14.06
CA GLY A 182 13.50 3.67 -13.82
C GLY A 182 12.92 3.20 -12.48
N LYS A 183 12.09 4.02 -11.80
CA LYS A 183 11.43 3.63 -10.54
C LYS A 183 9.94 3.31 -10.65
N LEU A 184 9.30 3.63 -11.78
CA LEU A 184 7.93 3.20 -12.06
C LEU A 184 7.93 2.20 -13.21
N PHE A 185 7.28 1.05 -12.99
CA PHE A 185 7.07 0.03 -14.00
C PHE A 185 5.59 -0.29 -14.09
N ILE A 186 4.97 -0.01 -15.23
CA ILE A 186 3.57 -0.40 -15.46
C ILE A 186 3.54 -1.68 -16.29
N VAL A 187 2.86 -2.70 -15.77
CA VAL A 187 2.76 -4.05 -16.36
C VAL A 187 1.30 -4.44 -16.57
N GLU A 188 1.04 -5.38 -17.47
CA GLU A 188 -0.34 -5.77 -17.78
C GLU A 188 -0.98 -6.62 -16.69
N ASN A 189 -0.24 -7.58 -16.14
CA ASN A 189 -0.78 -8.60 -15.22
C ASN A 189 0.26 -9.04 -14.18
N TYR A 190 -0.16 -9.86 -13.22
CA TYR A 190 0.72 -10.33 -12.14
C TYR A 190 1.84 -11.28 -12.62
N LEU A 191 1.68 -11.96 -13.75
CA LEU A 191 2.77 -12.79 -14.31
C LEU A 191 3.91 -11.91 -14.81
N GLU A 192 3.59 -10.80 -15.46
CA GLU A 192 4.59 -9.79 -15.85
C GLU A 192 5.22 -9.12 -14.63
N ALA A 193 4.44 -8.84 -13.58
CA ALA A 193 4.97 -8.30 -12.33
C ALA A 193 6.04 -9.22 -11.72
N VAL A 194 5.82 -10.54 -11.72
CA VAL A 194 6.83 -11.53 -11.29
C VAL A 194 8.08 -11.50 -12.17
N GLY A 195 7.91 -11.36 -13.50
CA GLY A 195 9.03 -11.18 -14.43
C GLY A 195 9.86 -9.93 -14.11
N MET A 196 9.18 -8.81 -13.85
CA MET A 196 9.82 -7.55 -13.44
C MET A 196 10.56 -7.69 -12.11
N MET A 197 9.93 -8.29 -11.10
CA MET A 197 10.57 -8.56 -9.81
C MET A 197 11.83 -9.43 -9.97
N THR A 198 11.77 -10.43 -10.86
CA THR A 198 12.90 -11.32 -11.14
C THR A 198 14.04 -10.57 -11.81
N ALA A 199 13.74 -9.70 -12.78
CA ALA A 199 14.74 -8.86 -13.44
C ALA A 199 15.42 -7.89 -12.44
N LEU A 200 14.63 -7.22 -11.60
CA LEU A 200 15.15 -6.34 -10.54
C LEU A 200 16.05 -7.10 -9.56
N LYS A 201 15.61 -8.28 -9.11
CA LYS A 201 16.38 -9.14 -8.19
C LYS A 201 17.70 -9.61 -8.80
N ALA A 202 17.73 -9.87 -10.12
CA ALA A 202 18.91 -10.32 -10.84
C ALA A 202 19.83 -9.17 -11.30
N GLY A 203 19.43 -7.90 -11.12
CA GLY A 203 20.16 -6.75 -11.68
C GLY A 203 20.11 -6.68 -13.20
N VAL A 204 19.11 -7.29 -13.83
CA VAL A 204 18.93 -7.32 -15.29
C VAL A 204 18.02 -6.18 -15.70
N SER A 205 18.44 -5.39 -16.70
CA SER A 205 17.58 -4.34 -17.25
C SER A 205 16.32 -4.95 -17.87
N PRO A 206 15.11 -4.46 -17.55
CA PRO A 206 13.88 -4.92 -18.19
C PRO A 206 13.90 -4.83 -19.72
N SER A 207 14.61 -3.84 -20.28
CA SER A 207 14.74 -3.68 -21.74
C SER A 207 15.51 -4.83 -22.41
N SER A 208 16.45 -5.48 -21.73
CA SER A 208 17.27 -6.55 -22.34
C SER A 208 16.50 -7.87 -22.52
N VAL A 209 15.43 -8.06 -21.73
CA VAL A 209 14.56 -9.24 -21.78
C VAL A 209 13.29 -9.02 -22.59
N ARG A 210 13.07 -7.81 -23.12
CA ARG A 210 11.95 -7.50 -24.02
C ARG A 210 12.34 -7.69 -25.48
N ARG A 211 11.32 -7.85 -26.34
CA ARG A 211 11.49 -7.96 -27.79
C ARG A 211 10.52 -7.00 -28.51
N PRO A 212 10.94 -6.43 -29.66
CA PRO A 212 12.27 -6.54 -30.26
C PRO A 212 13.36 -5.84 -29.42
N LEU A 213 14.63 -6.22 -29.60
CA LEU A 213 15.74 -5.50 -28.97
C LEU A 213 15.94 -4.16 -29.69
N GLU A 214 16.19 -3.10 -28.92
CA GLU A 214 16.58 -1.81 -29.49
C GLU A 214 17.98 -1.87 -30.12
N GLU A 215 18.21 -1.02 -31.12
CA GLU A 215 19.53 -0.87 -31.73
C GLU A 215 20.52 -0.26 -30.72
N THR A 216 21.78 -0.69 -30.80
CA THR A 216 22.84 -0.15 -29.92
C THR A 216 23.18 1.28 -30.33
N LYS A 217 22.94 2.24 -29.44
CA LYS A 217 23.36 3.63 -29.64
C LYS A 217 24.86 3.77 -29.37
N VAL A 218 25.63 4.07 -30.41
CA VAL A 218 27.06 4.39 -30.30
C VAL A 218 27.21 5.90 -30.18
N CYS A 219 27.61 6.39 -29.01
CA CYS A 219 27.97 7.79 -28.82
C CYS A 219 29.48 7.95 -29.06
N THR A 220 29.86 8.68 -30.10
CA THR A 220 31.24 9.14 -30.31
C THR A 220 31.41 10.54 -29.71
N ASP A 221 32.54 10.82 -29.06
CA ASP A 221 32.82 12.05 -28.30
C ASP A 221 32.77 13.37 -29.13
N GLU A 222 32.52 13.31 -30.44
CA GLU A 222 32.61 14.46 -31.35
C GLU A 222 31.42 15.43 -31.29
N SER A 223 30.31 15.06 -30.64
CA SER A 223 29.09 15.91 -30.59
C SER A 223 29.15 17.06 -29.56
N SER A 224 30.21 17.17 -28.76
CA SER A 224 30.36 18.24 -27.75
C SER A 224 30.93 19.56 -28.28
N LYS A 225 31.29 19.66 -29.58
CA LYS A 225 31.97 20.85 -30.15
C LYS A 225 31.11 21.75 -31.02
N VAL A 226 29.85 21.42 -31.31
CA VAL A 226 29.05 22.20 -32.29
C VAL A 226 28.25 23.35 -31.64
N ASP A 227 27.93 23.27 -30.35
CA ASP A 227 27.09 24.31 -29.71
C ASP A 227 27.85 25.52 -29.16
N SER A 228 29.19 25.49 -29.08
CA SER A 228 29.98 26.65 -28.62
C SER A 228 30.37 27.64 -29.73
N ALA A 229 30.13 27.32 -31.00
CA ALA A 229 30.50 28.18 -32.13
C ALA A 229 29.39 29.17 -32.55
N ALA A 230 28.15 28.94 -32.13
CA ALA A 230 27.00 29.78 -32.51
C ALA A 230 26.80 31.03 -31.63
N ALA A 231 27.54 31.16 -30.52
CA ALA A 231 27.33 32.22 -29.52
C ALA A 231 28.26 33.44 -29.64
N VAL A 232 29.13 33.52 -30.67
CA VAL A 232 30.18 34.57 -30.76
C VAL A 232 29.97 35.57 -31.91
N THR A 233 28.93 35.44 -32.73
CA THR A 233 28.77 36.29 -33.95
C THR A 233 27.68 37.37 -33.93
N GLU A 234 26.99 37.63 -32.80
CA GLU A 234 25.93 38.67 -32.75
C GLU A 234 26.26 39.96 -31.96
N GLU A 235 27.50 40.18 -31.53
CA GLU A 235 27.94 41.48 -30.98
C GLU A 235 29.03 42.12 -31.86
N ASN A 236 28.65 42.63 -33.04
CA ASN A 236 29.28 43.78 -33.69
C ASN A 236 28.65 44.08 -35.06
N SER A 237 27.57 44.86 -35.10
CA SER A 237 27.36 45.87 -36.15
C SER A 237 26.03 46.62 -35.99
N SER A 238 26.19 47.94 -35.76
CA SER A 238 25.26 49.07 -35.98
C SER A 238 24.13 49.34 -35.00
#